data_AF-G2PHG5-F1
#
_entry.id   AF-G2PHG5-F1
#
_cell.length_a   1.000
_cell.length_b   1.000
_cell.length_c   1.000
_cell.angle_alpha   90.00
_cell.angle_beta   90.00
_cell.angle_gamma   90.00
#
_symmetry.space_group_name_H-M   'P 1'
#
loop_
_entity.id
_entity.type
_entity.pdbx_description
1 polymer ?
#
loop_
_entity_poly.entity_id
_entity_poly.type
_entity_poly.pdbx_seq_one_letter_code
_entity_poly.pdbx_strand_id
1 'polypeptide(L)'
;MVSTCPGPRVEVTGPRIRPARFGLFSVAEVETVEDGTWEWGLQYRSQGCDANVYSWPRPCIAPPLPVQPVTIRVELFVGAAAPDDGTPRLECSPPEEHRDYRTLFAVASADPCWALPPSTRIQVQADGGHLVTIPILGPKGAAEEEADGAGNWVAAIPKDCVSRILIREAGLGAEKYVDFRPDLTGAAVTFDLSPDPEAWLNERRKVLDGPPGYVCGDPFWIYTSAACMPGADFTKDAEPMARRRMETGEQRAVEEWLWRSMRESHPIPVGGECSGSFRRMPWPAARLEVCLSRLETALTQTLGGMGVLHVPSVVAMRLASLGSIWTDLSGWYTPLGTPVVFGTGYDATLGPVDQGVTPDQIVMYGTGPVTVRRGPVNVYDGFDRLTNNYAAIAERAYALTTDCALLYTACPNDWCQAPEPDEDEGEDEPGQPEPGP
;
A
#
# COMPACT_ATOMS: atom_id res chain seq x y z
N MET A 1 -41.95 -35.72 10.75
CA MET A 1 -42.54 -36.98 10.25
C MET A 1 -41.89 -38.13 11.00
N VAL A 2 -42.64 -38.90 11.79
CA VAL A 2 -42.11 -40.09 12.48
C VAL A 2 -42.07 -41.22 11.47
N SER A 3 -40.88 -41.58 11.00
CA SER A 3 -40.69 -42.69 10.05
C SER A 3 -40.91 -44.03 10.77
N THR A 4 -42.09 -44.61 10.57
CA THR A 4 -42.42 -45.97 11.03
C THR A 4 -42.03 -46.99 9.96
N CYS A 5 -40.74 -47.31 9.87
CA CYS A 5 -40.29 -48.50 9.13
C CYS A 5 -40.49 -49.75 10.00
N PRO A 6 -41.33 -50.73 9.60
CA PRO A 6 -41.81 -51.82 10.47
C PRO A 6 -40.92 -53.09 10.49
N GLY A 7 -39.61 -52.98 10.22
CA GLY A 7 -38.70 -54.14 10.15
C GLY A 7 -37.50 -54.05 11.10
N PRO A 8 -36.82 -55.19 11.39
CA PRO A 8 -35.54 -55.20 12.09
C PRO A 8 -34.53 -54.34 11.31
N ARG A 9 -33.81 -53.47 12.05
CA ARG A 9 -32.89 -52.49 11.46
C ARG A 9 -31.46 -53.00 11.56
N VAL A 10 -30.73 -52.90 10.45
CA VAL A 10 -29.27 -53.04 10.44
C VAL A 10 -28.70 -51.63 10.48
N GLU A 11 -27.87 -51.36 11.48
CA GLU A 11 -27.11 -50.11 11.52
C GLU A 11 -26.05 -50.16 10.41
N VAL A 12 -26.09 -49.18 9.52
CA VAL A 12 -25.08 -49.01 8.46
C VAL A 12 -24.33 -47.71 8.71
N THR A 13 -23.03 -47.70 8.38
CA THR A 13 -22.24 -46.47 8.48
C THR A 13 -22.85 -45.39 7.58
N GLY A 14 -23.12 -44.21 8.15
CA GLY A 14 -23.60 -43.06 7.38
C GLY A 14 -22.63 -42.68 6.25
N PRO A 15 -23.12 -42.04 5.18
CA PRO A 15 -22.27 -41.57 4.10
C PRO A 15 -21.20 -40.61 4.65
N ARG A 16 -19.96 -40.75 4.16
CA ARG A 16 -18.88 -39.83 4.50
C ARG A 16 -19.12 -38.50 3.79
N ILE A 17 -19.30 -37.42 4.55
CA ILE A 17 -19.29 -36.07 4.01
C ILE A 17 -17.86 -35.79 3.55
N ARG A 18 -17.70 -35.46 2.26
CA ARG A 18 -16.40 -35.06 1.73
C ARG A 18 -16.12 -33.64 2.23
N PRO A 19 -14.86 -33.32 2.62
CA PRO A 19 -14.47 -31.94 2.87
C PRO A 19 -14.86 -31.06 1.68
N ALA A 20 -15.32 -29.84 1.97
CA ALA A 20 -15.61 -28.88 0.92
C ALA A 20 -14.31 -28.63 0.13
N ARG A 21 -14.40 -28.61 -1.20
CA ARG A 21 -13.28 -28.21 -2.07
C ARG A 21 -13.05 -26.68 -2.07
N PHE A 22 -13.88 -25.98 -1.31
CA PHE A 22 -13.93 -24.54 -1.18
C PHE A 22 -13.98 -24.20 0.31
N GLY A 23 -13.54 -22.99 0.62
CA GLY A 23 -13.50 -22.46 1.97
C GLY A 23 -12.07 -22.30 2.48
N LEU A 24 -11.91 -22.00 3.78
CA LEU A 24 -10.65 -21.43 4.26
C LEU A 24 -9.46 -22.38 4.08
N PHE A 25 -9.65 -23.67 4.35
CA PHE A 25 -8.59 -24.68 4.27
C PHE A 25 -8.15 -24.99 2.83
N SER A 26 -8.88 -24.55 1.80
CA SER A 26 -8.44 -24.70 0.41
C SER A 26 -7.47 -23.60 -0.02
N VAL A 27 -7.37 -22.50 0.73
CA VAL A 27 -6.49 -21.37 0.38
C VAL A 27 -5.43 -21.06 1.43
N ALA A 28 -5.69 -21.41 2.70
CA ALA A 28 -4.79 -21.12 3.80
C ALA A 28 -3.62 -22.10 3.82
N GLU A 29 -2.48 -21.64 4.31
CA GLU A 29 -1.37 -22.51 4.68
C GLU A 29 -1.72 -23.22 6.00
N VAL A 30 -2.20 -24.47 5.90
CA VAL A 30 -2.58 -25.27 7.07
C VAL A 30 -1.40 -26.14 7.50
N GLU A 31 -0.82 -25.81 8.65
CA GLU A 31 0.23 -26.63 9.28
C GLU A 31 -0.34 -27.39 10.49
N THR A 32 -0.21 -28.71 10.47
CA THR A 32 -0.58 -29.54 11.63
C THR A 32 0.64 -29.69 12.53
N VAL A 33 0.53 -29.23 13.78
CA VAL A 33 1.65 -29.18 14.72
C VAL A 33 1.27 -29.96 15.98
N GLU A 34 1.99 -31.05 16.24
CA GLU A 34 1.68 -32.00 17.32
C GLU A 34 2.32 -31.65 18.66
N ASP A 35 3.35 -30.79 18.69
CA ASP A 35 4.17 -30.53 19.88
C ASP A 35 3.58 -29.49 20.85
N GLY A 36 2.47 -28.84 20.49
CA GLY A 36 1.78 -27.83 21.31
C GLY A 36 2.55 -26.51 21.48
N THR A 37 3.67 -26.30 20.80
CA THR A 37 4.53 -25.10 21.00
C THR A 37 3.84 -23.77 20.70
N TRP A 38 2.80 -23.80 19.86
CA TRP A 38 2.02 -22.65 19.44
C TRP A 38 0.76 -22.41 20.27
N GLU A 39 0.46 -23.25 21.27
CA GLU A 39 -0.75 -23.12 22.13
C GLU A 39 -0.76 -21.85 22.98
N TRP A 40 0.35 -21.09 23.01
CA TRP A 40 0.47 -19.77 23.64
C TRP A 40 0.33 -18.61 22.64
N GLY A 41 -0.03 -18.92 21.40
CA GLY A 41 -0.16 -17.97 20.31
C GLY A 41 0.98 -18.02 19.31
N LEU A 42 0.77 -17.32 18.20
CA LEU A 42 1.72 -17.19 17.10
C LEU A 42 2.15 -15.73 16.97
N GLN A 43 3.41 -15.53 16.65
CA GLN A 43 3.92 -14.22 16.28
C GLN A 43 5.00 -14.35 15.20
N TYR A 44 4.90 -13.54 14.14
CA TYR A 44 5.94 -13.42 13.13
C TYR A 44 6.06 -11.98 12.63
N ARG A 45 7.20 -11.64 12.02
CA ARG A 45 7.39 -10.35 11.35
C ARG A 45 6.84 -10.45 9.95
N SER A 46 5.90 -9.58 9.60
CA SER A 46 5.38 -9.55 8.25
C SER A 46 6.42 -9.00 7.26
N GLN A 47 6.33 -9.46 6.03
CA GLN A 47 7.03 -8.86 4.89
C GLN A 47 6.09 -8.08 3.97
N GLY A 48 4.76 -8.27 4.09
CA GLY A 48 3.76 -7.64 3.22
C GLY A 48 3.31 -6.26 3.70
N CYS A 49 3.35 -5.98 5.00
CA CYS A 49 2.77 -4.74 5.58
C CYS A 49 3.63 -3.52 5.36
N ASP A 50 4.93 -3.78 5.38
CA ASP A 50 5.95 -2.77 5.33
C ASP A 50 6.44 -2.72 3.89
N ALA A 51 5.52 -2.34 2.99
CA ALA A 51 5.73 -2.15 1.55
C ALA A 51 6.76 -1.03 1.30
N ASN A 52 7.98 -1.24 1.78
CA ASN A 52 9.09 -0.30 1.86
C ASN A 52 9.93 -0.38 0.59
N VAL A 53 9.31 -0.72 -0.53
CA VAL A 53 9.94 -0.72 -1.84
C VAL A 53 9.56 0.58 -2.53
N TYR A 54 10.48 1.54 -2.51
CA TYR A 54 10.30 2.85 -3.13
C TYR A 54 11.11 2.95 -4.40
N SER A 55 10.54 3.55 -5.45
CA SER A 55 11.33 4.11 -6.53
C SER A 55 12.17 5.27 -6.00
N TRP A 56 13.42 5.38 -6.44
CA TRP A 56 14.24 6.55 -6.14
C TRP A 56 14.04 7.62 -7.23
N PRO A 57 13.81 8.90 -6.87
CA PRO A 57 13.69 9.44 -5.50
C PRO A 57 12.33 9.14 -4.85
N ARG A 58 12.32 8.81 -3.54
CA ARG A 58 11.08 8.67 -2.77
C ARG A 58 10.49 10.09 -2.63
N PRO A 59 9.26 10.37 -3.07
CA PRO A 59 8.62 11.65 -2.79
C PRO A 59 8.40 11.73 -1.27
N CYS A 60 9.31 12.40 -0.57
CA CYS A 60 9.20 12.56 0.87
C CYS A 60 8.20 13.67 1.16
N ILE A 61 7.25 13.40 2.06
CA ILE A 61 6.62 14.44 2.86
C ILE A 61 7.45 14.50 4.13
N ALA A 62 8.52 15.29 4.15
CA ALA A 62 9.30 15.44 5.37
C ALA A 62 8.54 16.32 6.37
N PRO A 63 8.61 16.02 7.68
CA PRO A 63 8.25 17.00 8.69
C PRO A 63 9.19 18.21 8.57
N PRO A 64 8.67 19.45 8.68
CA PRO A 64 9.49 20.64 8.53
C PRO A 64 10.54 20.68 9.65
N LEU A 65 11.80 20.58 9.27
CA LEU A 65 12.94 20.85 10.13
C LEU A 65 13.20 22.37 10.13
N PRO A 66 13.71 22.93 11.24
CA PRO A 66 14.13 24.32 11.26
C PRO A 66 15.40 24.45 10.41
N VAL A 67 15.25 24.83 9.13
CA VAL A 67 16.42 25.00 8.26
C VAL A 67 16.91 26.43 8.26
N GLN A 68 18.22 26.61 8.44
CA GLN A 68 18.86 27.91 8.29
C GLN A 68 19.11 28.15 6.79
N PRO A 69 18.76 29.33 6.25
CA PRO A 69 19.03 29.68 4.86
C PRO A 69 20.54 29.64 4.60
N VAL A 70 20.93 29.04 3.48
CA VAL A 70 22.33 29.05 3.03
C VAL A 70 22.52 30.20 2.07
N THR A 71 23.43 31.10 2.42
CA THR A 71 23.79 32.24 1.58
C THR A 71 25.04 31.91 0.78
N ILE A 72 24.93 31.97 -0.55
CA ILE A 72 26.10 31.92 -1.45
C ILE A 72 26.54 33.35 -1.74
N ARG A 73 27.82 33.64 -1.54
CA ARG A 73 28.44 34.91 -1.90
C ARG A 73 29.40 34.70 -3.05
N VAL A 74 29.18 35.39 -4.16
CA VAL A 74 30.08 35.41 -5.32
C VAL A 74 30.79 36.74 -5.37
N GLU A 75 32.11 36.71 -5.30
CA GLU A 75 32.97 37.88 -5.35
C GLU A 75 33.69 37.96 -6.69
N LEU A 76 33.67 39.15 -7.27
CA LEU A 76 34.25 39.46 -8.57
C LEU A 76 35.39 40.45 -8.37
N PHE A 77 36.57 40.12 -8.91
CA PHE A 77 37.74 40.96 -8.81
C PHE A 77 38.51 41.05 -10.13
N VAL A 78 39.20 42.18 -10.30
CA VAL A 78 39.98 42.50 -11.50
C VAL A 78 41.44 42.23 -11.22
N GLY A 79 42.06 41.40 -12.05
CA GLY A 79 43.48 41.08 -11.97
C GLY A 79 44.38 41.93 -12.86
N ALA A 80 45.53 41.36 -13.20
CA ALA A 80 46.52 41.97 -14.07
C ALA A 80 46.00 42.18 -15.51
N ALA A 81 46.83 42.80 -16.34
CA ALA A 81 46.55 42.93 -17.78
C ALA A 81 46.36 41.53 -18.40
N ALA A 82 45.30 41.36 -19.18
CA ALA A 82 45.03 40.09 -19.84
C ALA A 82 46.09 39.82 -20.92
N PRO A 83 46.70 38.63 -20.95
CA PRO A 83 47.66 38.28 -21.99
C PRO A 83 46.99 38.27 -23.38
N ASP A 84 47.77 38.54 -24.42
CA ASP A 84 47.32 38.51 -25.81
C ASP A 84 47.42 37.09 -26.40
N ASP A 85 46.70 36.15 -25.79
CA ASP A 85 46.77 34.71 -26.08
C ASP A 85 45.61 34.18 -26.95
N GLY A 86 44.83 35.08 -27.56
CA GLY A 86 43.66 34.72 -28.35
C GLY A 86 42.42 34.40 -27.51
N THR A 87 42.43 34.68 -26.21
CA THR A 87 41.24 34.61 -25.37
C THR A 87 40.13 35.55 -25.88
N PRO A 88 38.86 35.13 -25.81
CA PRO A 88 37.74 35.95 -26.23
C PRO A 88 37.72 37.26 -25.42
N ARG A 89 37.78 38.38 -26.12
CA ARG A 89 37.72 39.72 -25.55
C ARG A 89 36.31 40.26 -25.69
N LEU A 90 35.82 40.86 -24.63
CA LEU A 90 34.56 41.59 -24.67
C LEU A 90 34.76 42.93 -25.35
N GLU A 91 34.17 43.11 -26.53
CA GLU A 91 34.21 44.38 -27.24
C GLU A 91 33.07 45.28 -26.76
N CYS A 92 33.39 46.38 -26.07
CA CYS A 92 32.40 47.46 -25.96
C CYS A 92 32.32 48.20 -27.29
N SER A 93 31.11 48.43 -27.77
CA SER A 93 30.90 49.24 -28.96
C SER A 93 31.01 50.73 -28.62
N PRO A 94 31.78 51.54 -29.37
CA PRO A 94 32.65 51.17 -30.50
C PRO A 94 34.06 50.72 -30.06
N PRO A 95 34.77 49.89 -30.84
CA PRO A 95 36.12 49.43 -30.50
C PRO A 95 37.16 50.55 -30.68
N GLU A 96 37.96 50.81 -29.65
CA GLU A 96 39.18 51.63 -29.75
C GLU A 96 40.40 50.72 -29.89
N GLU A 97 41.33 51.08 -30.79
CA GLU A 97 42.51 50.29 -31.18
C GLU A 97 43.52 50.01 -30.04
N HIS A 98 43.33 50.54 -28.82
CA HIS A 98 44.33 50.48 -27.73
C HIS A 98 43.72 50.23 -26.35
N ARG A 99 42.74 49.32 -26.22
CA ARG A 99 42.12 49.06 -24.90
C ARG A 99 43.00 48.22 -23.98
N ASP A 100 43.16 48.70 -22.75
CA ASP A 100 43.73 47.95 -21.63
C ASP A 100 42.67 46.94 -21.14
N TYR A 101 42.88 45.66 -21.47
CA TYR A 101 42.04 44.56 -21.00
C TYR A 101 42.57 44.00 -19.68
N ARG A 102 41.65 43.72 -18.77
CA ARG A 102 41.96 43.13 -17.46
C ARG A 102 41.31 41.77 -17.31
N THR A 103 41.95 40.87 -16.58
CA THR A 103 41.38 39.56 -16.26
C THR A 103 40.31 39.71 -15.20
N LEU A 104 39.10 39.21 -15.46
CA LEU A 104 38.04 39.07 -14.47
C LEU A 104 38.12 37.70 -13.82
N PHE A 105 38.15 37.68 -12.49
CA PHE A 105 38.09 36.47 -11.68
C PHE A 105 36.79 36.43 -10.87
N ALA A 106 36.33 35.22 -10.59
CA ALA A 106 35.21 34.99 -9.69
C ALA A 106 35.54 33.92 -8.66
N VAL A 107 35.15 34.18 -7.40
CA VAL A 107 35.21 33.22 -6.30
C VAL A 107 33.82 33.10 -5.69
N ALA A 108 33.33 31.88 -5.57
CA ALA A 108 32.07 31.60 -4.88
C ALA A 108 32.37 31.01 -3.51
N SER A 109 31.71 31.53 -2.47
CA SER A 109 31.77 31.02 -1.10
C SER A 109 30.37 30.80 -0.54
N ALA A 110 30.26 29.92 0.45
CA ALA A 110 29.00 29.69 1.16
C ALA A 110 29.24 29.47 2.65
N ASP A 111 28.30 29.92 3.47
CA ASP A 111 28.31 29.73 4.92
C ASP A 111 26.97 29.20 5.42
N PRO A 112 26.91 27.97 5.98
CA PRO A 112 27.98 26.97 6.00
C PRO A 112 28.14 26.24 4.65
N CYS A 113 29.37 26.06 4.18
CA CYS A 113 29.65 25.39 2.89
C CYS A 113 29.24 23.90 2.83
N TRP A 114 29.11 23.22 3.98
CA TRP A 114 28.65 21.83 4.03
C TRP A 114 27.16 21.67 3.76
N ALA A 115 26.39 22.76 3.81
CA ALA A 115 24.96 22.75 3.54
C ALA A 115 24.64 22.85 2.04
N LEU A 116 25.65 22.91 1.17
CA LEU A 116 25.48 22.91 -0.27
C LEU A 116 25.50 21.48 -0.87
N PRO A 117 24.66 21.20 -1.87
CA PRO A 117 24.77 19.99 -2.66
C PRO A 117 26.18 19.83 -3.30
N PRO A 118 26.75 18.61 -3.37
CA PRO A 118 28.04 18.36 -4.03
C PRO A 118 28.06 18.72 -5.53
N SER A 119 26.88 18.84 -6.14
CA SER A 119 26.68 19.22 -7.54
C SER A 119 26.37 20.70 -7.73
N THR A 120 26.25 21.50 -6.67
CA THR A 120 26.02 22.94 -6.82
C THR A 120 27.24 23.54 -7.49
N ARG A 121 26.99 24.24 -8.58
CA ARG A 121 28.00 24.97 -9.33
C ARG A 121 27.46 26.35 -9.61
N ILE A 122 28.32 27.35 -9.47
CA ILE A 122 28.00 28.69 -9.94
C ILE A 122 28.54 28.83 -11.34
N GLN A 123 27.72 29.39 -12.22
CA GLN A 123 28.10 29.70 -13.59
C GLN A 123 28.12 31.20 -13.74
N VAL A 124 29.24 31.72 -14.25
CA VAL A 124 29.46 33.16 -14.46
C VAL A 124 29.71 33.40 -15.95
N GLN A 125 29.05 34.41 -16.50
CA GLN A 125 29.18 34.81 -17.89
C GLN A 125 29.19 36.33 -17.99
N ALA A 126 30.19 36.89 -18.66
CA ALA A 126 30.25 38.31 -18.98
C ALA A 126 29.74 38.54 -20.42
N ASP A 127 28.82 39.49 -20.62
CA ASP A 127 28.17 39.90 -21.89
C ASP A 127 28.42 39.03 -23.13
N GLY A 128 27.64 37.95 -23.29
CA GLY A 128 27.69 37.09 -24.47
C GLY A 128 28.94 36.19 -24.58
N GLY A 129 29.86 36.25 -23.61
CA GLY A 129 31.02 35.38 -23.50
C GLY A 129 30.66 33.94 -23.12
N HIS A 130 31.67 33.10 -22.90
CA HIS A 130 31.44 31.72 -22.46
C HIS A 130 31.03 31.65 -21.00
N LEU A 131 30.25 30.62 -20.70
CA LEU A 131 29.75 30.36 -19.37
C LEU A 131 30.81 29.56 -18.58
N VAL A 132 31.44 30.20 -17.60
CA VAL A 132 32.49 29.58 -16.78
C VAL A 132 31.89 29.00 -15.52
N THR A 133 32.18 27.73 -15.24
CA THR A 133 31.71 27.04 -14.04
C THR A 133 32.77 27.18 -12.94
N ILE A 134 32.41 27.82 -11.82
CA ILE A 134 33.29 28.04 -10.69
C ILE A 134 32.92 27.11 -9.51
N PRO A 135 33.91 26.48 -8.84
CA PRO A 135 33.68 25.73 -7.61
C PRO A 135 33.24 26.66 -6.48
N ILE A 136 32.49 26.13 -5.51
CA ILE A 136 32.12 26.87 -4.31
C ILE A 136 33.06 26.44 -3.18
N LEU A 137 33.73 27.42 -2.60
CA LEU A 137 34.73 27.23 -1.56
C LEU A 137 34.14 27.50 -0.17
N GLY A 138 34.75 26.92 0.86
CA GLY A 138 34.52 27.39 2.23
C GLY A 138 35.11 28.78 2.45
N PRO A 139 34.70 29.52 3.51
CA PRO A 139 35.15 30.89 3.76
C PRO A 139 36.69 31.04 3.78
N LYS A 140 37.41 30.04 4.29
CA LYS A 140 38.88 30.02 4.30
C LYS A 140 39.49 29.81 2.90
N GLY A 141 38.95 28.87 2.13
CA GLY A 141 39.45 28.60 0.78
C GLY A 141 39.20 29.77 -0.17
N ALA A 142 38.07 30.46 -0.02
CA ALA A 142 37.79 31.69 -0.77
C ALA A 142 38.80 32.80 -0.47
N ALA A 143 39.10 33.04 0.81
CA ALA A 143 40.09 34.04 1.21
C ALA A 143 41.51 33.70 0.73
N GLU A 144 41.87 32.41 0.70
CA GLU A 144 43.15 31.95 0.16
C GLU A 144 43.26 32.15 -1.36
N GLU A 145 42.23 31.79 -2.15
CA GLU A 145 42.22 32.04 -3.60
C GLU A 145 42.24 33.54 -3.95
N GLU A 146 41.56 34.37 -3.17
CA GLU A 146 41.57 35.83 -3.34
C GLU A 146 42.97 36.40 -3.10
N ALA A 147 43.62 36.00 -1.99
CA ALA A 147 44.95 36.51 -1.62
C ALA A 147 46.04 36.14 -2.64
N ASP A 148 45.95 34.95 -3.24
CA ASP A 148 46.90 34.45 -4.23
C ASP A 148 46.59 34.95 -5.66
N GLY A 149 45.46 35.64 -5.87
CA GLY A 149 44.96 36.00 -7.20
C GLY A 149 44.63 34.76 -8.06
N ALA A 150 44.38 33.62 -7.41
CA ALA A 150 44.19 32.30 -8.00
C ALA A 150 42.71 31.97 -8.27
N GLY A 151 41.85 33.00 -8.32
CA GLY A 151 40.44 32.83 -8.65
C GLY A 151 40.23 32.20 -10.02
N ASN A 152 39.00 31.74 -10.26
CA ASN A 152 38.66 31.13 -11.53
C ASN A 152 38.50 32.24 -12.58
N TRP A 153 39.30 32.14 -13.66
CA TRP A 153 39.27 33.10 -14.75
C TRP A 153 37.93 33.03 -15.50
N VAL A 154 37.25 34.17 -15.61
CA VAL A 154 35.94 34.27 -16.25
C VAL A 154 36.06 34.79 -17.67
N ALA A 155 36.68 35.96 -17.83
CA ALA A 155 36.81 36.64 -19.12
C ALA A 155 37.89 37.75 -19.07
N ALA A 156 38.28 38.26 -20.24
CA ALA A 156 39.00 39.53 -20.36
C ALA A 156 38.02 40.68 -20.56
N ILE A 157 37.99 41.63 -19.62
CA ILE A 157 37.08 42.77 -19.63
C ILE A 157 37.82 44.09 -19.92
N PRO A 158 37.22 45.01 -20.69
CA PRO A 158 37.79 46.34 -20.96
C PRO A 158 37.76 47.20 -19.69
N LYS A 159 38.87 47.85 -19.34
CA LYS A 159 38.99 48.69 -18.14
C LYS A 159 37.94 49.80 -18.01
N ASP A 160 37.52 50.39 -19.13
CA ASP A 160 36.69 51.60 -19.15
C ASP A 160 35.20 51.31 -19.45
N CYS A 161 34.79 50.04 -19.44
CA CYS A 161 33.43 49.65 -19.81
C CYS A 161 32.70 48.95 -18.67
N VAL A 162 31.40 49.23 -18.57
CA VAL A 162 30.48 48.43 -17.74
C VAL A 162 30.26 47.11 -18.45
N SER A 163 30.56 46.00 -17.77
CA SER A 163 30.23 44.65 -18.25
C SER A 163 29.09 44.09 -17.42
N ARG A 164 28.04 43.59 -18.06
CA ARG A 164 26.98 42.87 -17.37
C ARG A 164 27.36 41.41 -17.22
N ILE A 165 27.34 40.96 -15.97
CA ILE A 165 27.71 39.61 -15.57
C ILE A 165 26.44 38.87 -15.19
N LEU A 166 26.12 37.80 -15.91
CA LEU A 166 25.13 36.81 -15.51
C LEU A 166 25.81 35.83 -14.55
N ILE A 167 25.22 35.70 -13.37
CA ILE A 167 25.57 34.67 -12.41
C ILE A 167 24.33 33.82 -12.19
N ARG A 168 24.48 32.50 -12.33
CA ARG A 168 23.39 31.56 -12.11
C ARG A 168 23.87 30.30 -11.41
N GLU A 169 22.98 29.66 -10.69
CA GLU A 169 23.18 28.29 -10.24
C GLU A 169 23.02 27.33 -11.43
N ALA A 170 23.95 26.38 -11.60
CA ALA A 170 23.89 25.42 -12.69
C ALA A 170 22.66 24.51 -12.56
N GLY A 171 21.68 24.66 -13.46
CA GLY A 171 20.42 23.91 -13.46
C GLY A 171 19.22 24.82 -13.69
N LEU A 172 18.12 24.56 -12.97
CA LEU A 172 16.87 25.37 -12.96
C LEU A 172 16.90 26.48 -11.88
N GLY A 173 18.09 26.91 -11.45
CA GLY A 173 18.25 27.82 -10.32
C GLY A 173 18.03 29.30 -10.64
N ALA A 174 18.17 30.15 -9.63
CA ALA A 174 18.01 31.60 -9.77
C ALA A 174 19.11 32.23 -10.62
N GLU A 175 18.74 33.22 -11.44
CA GLU A 175 19.66 34.03 -12.24
C GLU A 175 19.73 35.45 -11.69
N LYS A 176 20.93 36.05 -11.67
CA LYS A 176 21.13 37.45 -11.28
C LYS A 176 22.11 38.12 -12.22
N TYR A 177 21.76 39.34 -12.63
CA TYR A 177 22.59 40.19 -13.47
C TYR A 177 23.24 41.27 -12.62
N VAL A 178 24.53 41.48 -12.83
CA VAL A 178 25.33 42.46 -12.09
C VAL A 178 26.10 43.29 -13.10
N ASP A 179 25.85 44.60 -13.09
CA ASP A 179 26.62 45.54 -13.90
C ASP A 179 27.94 45.84 -13.15
N PHE A 180 29.05 45.36 -13.70
CA PHE A 180 30.38 45.43 -13.10
C PHE A 180 31.22 46.51 -13.78
N ARG A 181 31.91 47.33 -12.98
CA ARG A 181 32.88 48.31 -13.47
C ARG A 181 34.29 47.97 -12.98
N PRO A 182 35.28 47.88 -13.88
CA PRO A 182 36.64 47.48 -13.50
C PRO A 182 37.41 48.48 -12.65
N ASP A 183 36.96 49.74 -12.58
CA ASP A 183 37.54 50.80 -11.74
C ASP A 183 37.14 50.70 -10.27
N LEU A 184 36.15 49.85 -9.95
CA LEU A 184 35.74 49.55 -8.58
C LEU A 184 36.62 48.45 -7.98
N THR A 185 37.00 48.59 -6.71
CA THR A 185 37.84 47.67 -5.93
C THR A 185 37.16 46.34 -5.57
N GLY A 186 36.36 45.79 -6.49
CA GLY A 186 35.61 44.54 -6.33
C GLY A 186 34.09 44.76 -6.32
N ALA A 187 33.36 43.74 -6.73
CA ALA A 187 31.91 43.68 -6.59
C ALA A 187 31.52 42.33 -5.97
N ALA A 188 30.59 42.35 -5.02
CA ALA A 188 30.09 41.14 -4.39
C ALA A 188 28.60 40.98 -4.68
N VAL A 189 28.19 39.74 -4.96
CA VAL A 189 26.83 39.39 -5.33
C VAL A 189 26.39 38.25 -4.42
N THR A 190 25.40 38.54 -3.60
CA THR A 190 24.83 37.56 -2.68
C THR A 190 23.61 36.90 -3.32
N PHE A 191 23.55 35.59 -3.23
CA PHE A 191 22.43 34.73 -3.57
C PHE A 191 21.91 34.10 -2.29
N ASP A 192 20.65 34.37 -1.99
CA ASP A 192 19.89 33.51 -1.11
C ASP A 192 19.46 32.33 -1.97
N LEU A 193 20.06 31.16 -1.75
CA LEU A 193 19.50 29.94 -2.34
C LEU A 193 18.09 29.77 -1.79
N SER A 194 17.19 29.29 -2.65
CA SER A 194 15.78 29.05 -2.29
C SER A 194 15.71 28.40 -0.90
N PRO A 195 14.92 28.95 0.04
CA PRO A 195 14.88 28.54 1.44
C PRO A 195 14.22 27.17 1.65
N ASP A 196 14.12 26.36 0.60
CA ASP A 196 13.68 24.97 0.68
C ASP A 196 14.86 24.00 0.43
N PRO A 197 15.90 24.02 1.29
CA PRO A 197 16.88 22.95 1.34
C PRO A 197 16.25 21.60 1.72
N GLU A 198 15.00 21.61 2.21
CA GLU A 198 14.20 20.41 2.42
C GLU A 198 13.90 19.70 1.10
N ALA A 199 13.43 20.39 0.06
CA ALA A 199 13.19 19.79 -1.26
C ALA A 199 14.42 19.00 -1.78
N TRP A 200 15.62 19.57 -1.61
CA TRP A 200 16.86 18.93 -2.05
C TRP A 200 17.33 17.76 -1.15
N LEU A 201 17.33 17.93 0.18
CA LEU A 201 17.74 16.87 1.11
C LEU A 201 16.78 15.68 1.05
N ASN A 202 15.50 15.97 0.85
CA ASN A 202 14.44 14.99 0.74
C ASN A 202 14.51 14.17 -0.55
N GLU A 203 14.97 14.75 -1.66
CA GLU A 203 15.15 14.01 -2.92
C GLU A 203 16.27 12.95 -2.86
N ARG A 204 17.28 13.12 -1.99
CA ARG A 204 18.48 12.26 -2.00
C ARG A 204 18.66 11.38 -0.77
N ARG A 205 17.90 11.60 0.30
CA ARG A 205 18.04 10.79 1.50
C ARG A 205 17.28 9.47 1.35
N LYS A 206 18.00 8.35 1.38
CA LYS A 206 17.38 7.05 1.67
C LYS A 206 16.90 7.09 3.12
N VAL A 207 15.59 7.19 3.31
CA VAL A 207 14.97 7.01 4.61
C VAL A 207 15.02 5.52 4.91
N LEU A 208 15.63 5.15 6.04
CA LEU A 208 15.53 3.80 6.56
C LEU A 208 14.18 3.72 7.27
N ASP A 209 13.31 2.85 6.78
CA ASP A 209 12.06 2.57 7.50
C ASP A 209 12.37 1.80 8.79
N GLY A 210 11.43 1.87 9.73
CA GLY A 210 11.51 1.10 10.96
C GLY A 210 11.49 -0.42 10.70
N PRO A 211 11.77 -1.25 11.73
CA PRO A 211 11.57 -2.69 11.61
C PRO A 211 10.11 -2.99 11.28
N PRO A 212 9.83 -4.08 10.56
CA PRO A 212 8.47 -4.42 10.17
C PRO A 212 7.58 -4.71 11.38
N GLY A 213 6.28 -4.51 11.18
CA GLY A 213 5.25 -4.86 12.15
C GLY A 213 5.23 -6.36 12.47
N TYR A 214 4.78 -6.69 13.67
CA TYR A 214 4.51 -8.07 14.05
C TYR A 214 3.04 -8.40 13.81
N VAL A 215 2.80 -9.58 13.22
CA VAL A 215 1.47 -10.19 13.13
C VAL A 215 1.38 -11.23 14.24
N CYS A 216 0.25 -11.22 14.96
CA CYS A 216 -0.04 -12.15 16.06
C CYS A 216 -1.33 -12.92 15.79
N GLY A 217 -1.42 -14.14 16.31
CA GLY A 217 -2.63 -14.96 16.28
C GLY A 217 -2.83 -15.66 17.61
N ASP A 218 -3.94 -15.36 18.28
CA ASP A 218 -4.30 -15.99 19.56
C ASP A 218 -4.84 -17.41 19.34
N PRO A 219 -4.52 -18.34 20.25
CA PRO A 219 -5.05 -19.69 20.21
C PRO A 219 -6.53 -19.69 20.58
N PHE A 220 -7.31 -20.53 19.92
CA PHE A 220 -8.72 -20.79 20.25
C PHE A 220 -9.04 -22.28 20.12
N TRP A 221 -10.08 -22.71 20.84
CA TRP A 221 -10.50 -24.11 20.87
C TRP A 221 -11.84 -24.27 20.19
N ILE A 222 -11.94 -25.28 19.35
CA ILE A 222 -13.22 -25.78 18.88
C ILE A 222 -13.48 -27.13 19.52
N TYR A 223 -14.74 -27.41 19.79
CA TYR A 223 -15.15 -28.70 20.34
C TYR A 223 -16.44 -29.18 19.69
N THR A 224 -16.63 -30.48 19.69
CA THR A 224 -17.90 -31.13 19.33
C THR A 224 -18.12 -32.29 20.28
N SER A 225 -19.37 -32.74 20.39
CA SER A 225 -19.70 -33.87 21.26
C SER A 225 -20.60 -34.87 20.56
N ALA A 226 -20.57 -36.10 21.06
CA ALA A 226 -21.52 -37.15 20.77
C ALA A 226 -22.04 -37.68 22.11
N ALA A 227 -23.35 -37.56 22.34
CA ALA A 227 -23.99 -38.04 23.56
C ALA A 227 -25.26 -38.82 23.21
N CYS A 228 -25.41 -40.03 23.76
CA CYS A 228 -26.62 -40.84 23.67
C CYS A 228 -26.78 -41.68 24.95
N MET A 229 -28.02 -42.16 25.16
CA MET A 229 -28.28 -43.22 26.13
C MET A 229 -27.52 -44.48 25.67
N PRO A 230 -26.68 -45.09 26.51
CA PRO A 230 -25.76 -46.13 26.09
C PRO A 230 -26.54 -47.39 25.71
N GLY A 231 -26.57 -47.70 24.41
CA GLY A 231 -26.72 -49.08 23.96
C GLY A 231 -25.47 -49.89 24.32
N ALA A 232 -25.55 -51.22 24.21
CA ALA A 232 -24.47 -52.13 24.63
C ALA A 232 -23.09 -51.80 24.03
N ASP A 233 -23.04 -51.17 22.86
CA ASP A 233 -21.79 -50.83 22.16
C ASP A 233 -21.51 -49.32 22.02
N PHE A 234 -22.40 -48.44 22.49
CA PHE A 234 -22.25 -47.00 22.25
C PHE A 234 -20.97 -46.40 22.88
N THR A 235 -20.49 -46.99 23.98
CA THR A 235 -19.22 -46.58 24.61
C THR A 235 -18.03 -46.72 23.66
N LYS A 236 -18.05 -47.70 22.75
CA LYS A 236 -16.99 -47.91 21.74
C LYS A 236 -17.14 -46.95 20.54
N ASP A 237 -18.36 -46.50 20.26
CA ASP A 237 -18.67 -45.69 19.08
C ASP A 237 -18.67 -44.18 19.34
N ALA A 238 -18.80 -43.76 20.61
CA ALA A 238 -18.89 -42.35 20.99
C ALA A 238 -17.62 -41.57 20.58
N GLU A 239 -16.43 -42.08 20.87
CA GLU A 239 -15.17 -41.40 20.52
C GLU A 239 -14.97 -41.29 18.99
N PRO A 240 -15.08 -42.39 18.19
CA PRO A 240 -15.03 -42.26 16.73
C PRO A 240 -16.10 -41.32 16.16
N MET A 241 -17.29 -41.27 16.78
CA MET A 241 -18.37 -40.38 16.35
C MET A 241 -18.02 -38.91 16.61
N ALA A 242 -17.54 -38.57 17.82
CA ALA A 242 -17.12 -37.21 18.16
C ALA A 242 -15.95 -36.77 17.26
N ARG A 243 -14.95 -37.64 17.04
CA ARG A 243 -13.83 -37.37 16.14
C ARG A 243 -14.28 -37.11 14.70
N ARG A 244 -15.16 -37.95 14.14
CA ARG A 244 -15.69 -37.73 12.78
C ARG A 244 -16.51 -36.45 12.66
N ARG A 245 -17.28 -36.08 13.71
CA ARG A 245 -18.00 -34.80 13.75
C ARG A 245 -17.04 -33.62 13.72
N MET A 246 -15.93 -33.70 14.46
CA MET A 246 -14.90 -32.66 14.48
C MET A 246 -14.32 -32.49 13.09
N GLU A 247 -13.85 -33.59 12.49
CA GLU A 247 -13.24 -33.58 11.15
C GLU A 247 -14.18 -33.05 10.06
N THR A 248 -15.49 -33.24 10.22
CA THR A 248 -16.49 -32.77 9.24
C THR A 248 -16.86 -31.30 9.44
N GLY A 249 -16.87 -30.82 10.69
CA GLY A 249 -17.36 -29.49 11.05
C GLY A 249 -16.28 -28.43 11.29
N GLU A 250 -15.02 -28.83 11.43
CA GLU A 250 -13.94 -27.95 11.89
C GLU A 250 -13.74 -26.72 11.01
N GLN A 251 -13.78 -26.89 9.69
CA GLN A 251 -13.55 -25.79 8.76
C GLN A 251 -14.60 -24.69 8.94
N ARG A 252 -15.88 -25.06 9.08
CA ARG A 252 -16.96 -24.10 9.32
C ARG A 252 -16.77 -23.36 10.64
N ALA A 253 -16.39 -24.07 11.71
CA ALA A 253 -16.17 -23.47 13.02
C ALA A 253 -14.99 -22.47 13.00
N VAL A 254 -13.91 -22.82 12.31
CA VAL A 254 -12.75 -21.92 12.13
C VAL A 254 -13.12 -20.71 11.27
N GLU A 255 -13.87 -20.89 10.18
CA GLU A 255 -14.38 -19.79 9.34
C GLU A 255 -15.29 -18.84 10.13
N GLU A 256 -16.18 -19.37 10.96
CA GLU A 256 -17.08 -18.57 11.79
C GLU A 256 -16.31 -17.76 12.85
N TRP A 257 -15.29 -18.37 13.47
CA TRP A 257 -14.39 -17.67 14.39
C TRP A 257 -13.63 -16.55 13.66
N LEU A 258 -13.06 -16.84 12.49
CA LEU A 258 -12.35 -15.84 11.68
C LEU A 258 -13.27 -14.69 11.28
N TRP A 259 -14.49 -14.99 10.82
CA TRP A 259 -15.48 -13.97 10.44
C TRP A 259 -15.81 -13.05 11.60
N ARG A 260 -16.05 -13.60 12.79
CA ARG A 260 -16.29 -12.82 14.01
C ARG A 260 -15.09 -11.94 14.36
N SER A 261 -13.88 -12.51 14.35
CA SER A 261 -12.64 -11.79 14.63
C SER A 261 -12.42 -10.62 13.66
N MET A 262 -12.62 -10.84 12.35
CA MET A 262 -12.51 -9.79 11.34
C MET A 262 -13.52 -8.66 11.56
N ARG A 263 -14.75 -8.97 11.99
CA ARG A 263 -15.79 -7.97 12.29
C ARG A 263 -15.47 -7.11 13.50
N GLU A 264 -14.82 -7.69 14.50
CA GLU A 264 -14.45 -7.03 15.77
C GLU A 264 -13.11 -6.27 15.64
N SER A 265 -12.30 -6.57 14.63
CA SER A 265 -10.95 -6.01 14.43
C SER A 265 -10.91 -4.67 13.69
N HIS A 266 -12.05 -3.95 13.59
CA HIS A 266 -12.16 -2.62 12.97
C HIS A 266 -11.54 -2.56 11.55
N PRO A 267 -12.06 -3.35 10.60
CA PRO A 267 -11.56 -3.43 9.23
C PRO A 267 -11.66 -2.07 8.52
N ILE A 268 -10.74 -1.80 7.60
CA ILE A 268 -10.71 -0.54 6.84
C ILE A 268 -11.72 -0.62 5.70
N PRO A 269 -12.69 0.32 5.59
CA PRO A 269 -13.66 0.31 4.50
C PRO A 269 -13.00 0.65 3.17
N VAL A 270 -13.34 -0.12 2.14
CA VAL A 270 -12.97 0.14 0.75
C VAL A 270 -14.16 0.74 0.02
N GLY A 271 -13.97 1.91 -0.62
CA GLY A 271 -14.99 2.50 -1.51
C GLY A 271 -16.02 3.42 -0.86
N GLY A 272 -15.90 3.73 0.44
CA GLY A 272 -16.68 4.78 1.10
C GLY A 272 -16.16 6.19 0.79
N GLU A 273 -17.03 7.21 0.85
CA GLU A 273 -16.72 8.63 0.62
C GLU A 273 -15.60 9.18 1.52
N CYS A 274 -15.30 8.50 2.63
CA CYS A 274 -14.31 8.91 3.64
C CYS A 274 -12.94 8.23 3.52
N SER A 275 -12.70 7.34 2.54
CA SER A 275 -11.38 6.71 2.35
C SER A 275 -10.44 7.65 1.57
N GLY A 276 -9.81 8.59 2.29
CA GLY A 276 -9.08 9.76 1.77
C GLY A 276 -7.85 9.55 0.86
N SER A 277 -7.70 8.42 0.18
CA SER A 277 -6.59 8.18 -0.77
C SER A 277 -6.96 7.31 -1.98
N PHE A 278 -8.05 6.53 -1.91
CA PHE A 278 -8.52 5.77 -3.06
C PHE A 278 -9.34 6.73 -3.93
N ARG A 279 -8.72 7.25 -5.00
CA ARG A 279 -9.37 8.17 -5.96
C ARG A 279 -10.78 7.67 -6.26
N ARG A 280 -11.78 8.54 -6.05
CA ARG A 280 -13.17 8.33 -6.45
C ARG A 280 -13.21 7.85 -7.90
N MET A 281 -13.26 6.55 -8.12
CA MET A 281 -13.63 6.02 -9.42
C MET A 281 -15.15 6.24 -9.53
N PRO A 282 -15.63 7.00 -10.54
CA PRO A 282 -17.04 7.40 -10.67
C PRO A 282 -17.95 6.24 -11.12
N TRP A 283 -17.68 5.02 -10.65
CA TRP A 283 -18.44 3.84 -11.00
C TRP A 283 -19.60 3.73 -10.03
N PRO A 284 -20.84 3.54 -10.51
CA PRO A 284 -21.98 3.31 -9.62
C PRO A 284 -21.63 2.11 -8.74
N ALA A 285 -21.69 2.30 -7.42
CA ALA A 285 -21.31 1.30 -6.41
C ALA A 285 -22.26 0.08 -6.35
N ALA A 286 -23.02 -0.16 -7.41
CA ALA A 286 -24.20 -1.02 -7.38
C ALA A 286 -23.93 -2.49 -7.74
N ARG A 287 -22.74 -2.82 -8.26
CA ARG A 287 -22.48 -4.15 -8.84
C ARG A 287 -21.50 -4.97 -8.00
N LEU A 288 -21.85 -6.24 -7.77
CA LEU A 288 -21.11 -7.18 -6.95
C LEU A 288 -19.64 -7.36 -7.40
N GLU A 289 -19.39 -7.40 -8.70
CA GLU A 289 -18.07 -7.50 -9.32
C GLU A 289 -17.21 -6.23 -9.15
N VAL A 290 -17.86 -5.05 -9.05
CA VAL A 290 -17.17 -3.78 -8.78
C VAL A 290 -16.68 -3.77 -7.34
N CYS A 291 -17.47 -4.30 -6.42
CA CYS A 291 -17.06 -4.50 -5.05
C CYS A 291 -15.85 -5.44 -4.92
N LEU A 292 -15.93 -6.61 -5.55
CA LEU A 292 -14.85 -7.60 -5.52
C LEU A 292 -13.55 -7.01 -6.08
N SER A 293 -13.62 -6.33 -7.23
CA SER A 293 -12.45 -5.70 -7.86
C SER A 293 -11.88 -4.54 -7.04
N ARG A 294 -12.72 -3.74 -6.36
CA ARG A 294 -12.25 -2.69 -5.43
C ARG A 294 -11.48 -3.29 -4.26
N LEU A 295 -12.02 -4.35 -3.66
CA LEU A 295 -11.39 -5.03 -2.55
C LEU A 295 -10.05 -5.67 -2.97
N GLU A 296 -10.02 -6.34 -4.12
CA GLU A 296 -8.80 -6.91 -4.71
C GLU A 296 -7.74 -5.84 -5.03
N THR A 297 -8.16 -4.70 -5.61
CA THR A 297 -7.26 -3.59 -5.91
C THR A 297 -6.67 -3.01 -4.62
N ALA A 298 -7.52 -2.78 -3.61
CA ALA A 298 -7.08 -2.25 -2.33
C ALA A 298 -6.13 -3.22 -1.62
N LEU A 299 -6.39 -4.53 -1.68
CA LEU A 299 -5.47 -5.56 -1.19
C LEU A 299 -4.12 -5.50 -1.89
N THR A 300 -4.12 -5.50 -3.22
CA THR A 300 -2.89 -5.46 -4.03
C THR A 300 -2.06 -4.22 -3.73
N GLN A 301 -2.71 -3.07 -3.54
CA GLN A 301 -2.04 -1.82 -3.18
C GLN A 301 -1.50 -1.82 -1.75
N THR A 302 -2.18 -2.50 -0.81
CA THR A 302 -1.76 -2.58 0.59
C THR A 302 -0.60 -3.55 0.78
N LEU A 303 -0.66 -4.72 0.13
CA LEU A 303 0.29 -5.82 0.31
C LEU A 303 1.46 -5.80 -0.67
N GLY A 304 1.32 -5.14 -1.82
CA GLY A 304 2.22 -5.32 -2.96
C GLY A 304 2.19 -6.73 -3.56
N GLY A 305 1.18 -7.54 -3.20
CA GLY A 305 1.02 -8.94 -3.58
C GLY A 305 -0.43 -9.41 -3.48
N MET A 306 -0.65 -10.72 -3.57
CA MET A 306 -1.98 -11.32 -3.49
C MET A 306 -2.38 -11.59 -2.03
N GLY A 307 -3.55 -11.11 -1.64
CA GLY A 307 -4.21 -11.46 -0.38
C GLY A 307 -5.21 -12.60 -0.53
N VAL A 308 -6.17 -12.67 0.38
CA VAL A 308 -7.29 -13.62 0.33
C VAL A 308 -8.62 -12.86 0.40
N LEU A 309 -9.55 -13.20 -0.49
CA LEU A 309 -10.89 -12.63 -0.52
C LEU A 309 -11.86 -13.57 0.22
N HIS A 310 -12.45 -13.11 1.31
CA HIS A 310 -13.43 -13.83 2.11
C HIS A 310 -14.84 -13.40 1.70
N VAL A 311 -15.55 -14.30 1.03
CA VAL A 311 -16.80 -14.00 0.35
C VAL A 311 -17.89 -14.98 0.80
N PRO A 312 -19.08 -14.52 1.21
CA PRO A 312 -20.17 -15.42 1.59
C PRO A 312 -20.52 -16.42 0.49
N SER A 313 -20.69 -17.69 0.83
CA SER A 313 -20.95 -18.74 -0.17
C SER A 313 -22.22 -18.50 -0.99
N VAL A 314 -23.18 -17.74 -0.45
CA VAL A 314 -24.40 -17.36 -1.16
C VAL A 314 -24.07 -16.66 -2.48
N VAL A 315 -22.98 -15.88 -2.56
CA VAL A 315 -22.61 -15.12 -3.77
C VAL A 315 -21.79 -15.82 -4.85
N ALA A 316 -21.36 -17.05 -4.58
CA ALA A 316 -20.44 -17.77 -5.45
C ALA A 316 -20.98 -17.94 -6.88
N MET A 317 -22.21 -18.42 -7.04
CA MET A 317 -22.76 -18.73 -8.37
C MET A 317 -22.92 -17.49 -9.25
N ARG A 318 -23.30 -16.35 -8.66
CA ARG A 318 -23.44 -15.09 -9.40
C ARG A 318 -22.09 -14.59 -9.87
N LEU A 319 -21.11 -14.51 -8.98
CA LEU A 319 -19.75 -14.10 -9.33
C LEU A 319 -19.17 -14.99 -10.44
N ALA A 320 -19.42 -16.29 -10.38
CA ALA A 320 -19.02 -17.23 -11.43
C ALA A 320 -19.76 -16.94 -12.76
N SER A 321 -21.07 -16.69 -12.71
CA SER A 321 -21.86 -16.36 -13.92
C SER A 321 -21.44 -15.04 -14.58
N LEU A 322 -20.89 -14.11 -13.81
CA LEU A 322 -20.36 -12.83 -14.28
C LEU A 322 -18.92 -12.93 -14.78
N GLY A 323 -18.28 -14.11 -14.69
CA GLY A 323 -16.86 -14.29 -15.02
C GLY A 323 -15.90 -13.56 -14.08
N SER A 324 -16.37 -13.12 -12.90
CA SER A 324 -15.56 -12.42 -11.90
C SER A 324 -14.68 -13.36 -11.08
N ILE A 325 -15.01 -14.65 -11.11
CA ILE A 325 -14.23 -15.73 -10.52
C ILE A 325 -14.22 -16.91 -11.48
N TRP A 326 -13.19 -17.73 -11.36
CA TRP A 326 -13.07 -19.03 -12.01
C TRP A 326 -12.55 -20.04 -10.98
N THR A 327 -12.65 -21.32 -11.31
CA THR A 327 -12.20 -22.41 -10.44
C THR A 327 -11.23 -23.30 -11.18
N ASP A 328 -10.23 -23.81 -10.45
CA ASP A 328 -9.40 -24.93 -10.88
C ASP A 328 -9.60 -26.13 -9.92
N LEU A 329 -8.71 -27.10 -9.97
CA LEU A 329 -8.77 -28.26 -9.07
C LEU A 329 -8.39 -27.93 -7.61
N SER A 330 -7.74 -26.79 -7.36
CA SER A 330 -7.26 -26.32 -6.05
C SER A 330 -8.21 -25.35 -5.36
N GLY A 331 -9.01 -24.57 -6.09
CA GLY A 331 -9.92 -23.61 -5.45
C GLY A 331 -10.63 -22.66 -6.41
N TRP A 332 -11.01 -21.50 -5.87
CA TRP A 332 -11.62 -20.40 -6.60
C TRP A 332 -10.67 -19.20 -6.62
N TYR A 333 -10.61 -18.53 -7.76
CA TYR A 333 -9.69 -17.42 -8.01
C TYR A 333 -10.38 -16.33 -8.81
N THR A 334 -9.96 -15.09 -8.63
CA THR A 334 -10.27 -13.99 -9.55
C THR A 334 -9.46 -14.13 -10.85
N PRO A 335 -9.78 -13.41 -11.93
CA PRO A 335 -8.95 -13.35 -13.13
C PRO A 335 -7.50 -12.90 -12.89
N LEU A 336 -7.22 -12.17 -11.81
CA LEU A 336 -5.85 -11.75 -11.44
C LEU A 336 -5.11 -12.80 -10.60
N GLY A 337 -5.76 -13.93 -10.27
CA GLY A 337 -5.17 -15.01 -9.49
C GLY A 337 -5.36 -14.88 -7.99
N THR A 338 -6.11 -13.89 -7.50
CA THR A 338 -6.36 -13.74 -6.06
C THR A 338 -7.29 -14.87 -5.57
N PRO A 339 -6.90 -15.65 -4.56
CA PRO A 339 -7.74 -16.72 -4.02
C PRO A 339 -9.01 -16.17 -3.37
N VAL A 340 -10.13 -16.85 -3.65
CA VAL A 340 -11.46 -16.51 -3.12
C VAL A 340 -11.98 -17.65 -2.25
N VAL A 341 -12.35 -17.31 -1.02
CA VAL A 341 -12.87 -18.23 -0.01
C VAL A 341 -14.38 -18.07 0.06
N PHE A 342 -15.11 -19.07 -0.44
CA PHE A 342 -16.55 -19.20 -0.22
C PHE A 342 -16.83 -19.94 1.08
N GLY A 343 -16.69 -19.24 2.21
CA GLY A 343 -16.88 -19.82 3.53
C GLY A 343 -18.36 -20.05 3.86
N THR A 344 -18.63 -21.17 4.55
CA THR A 344 -19.96 -21.47 5.12
C THR A 344 -20.15 -20.85 6.50
N GLY A 345 -19.06 -20.42 7.14
CA GLY A 345 -19.08 -19.63 8.38
C GLY A 345 -19.26 -18.12 8.16
N TYR A 346 -19.40 -17.65 6.92
CA TYR A 346 -19.50 -16.23 6.59
C TYR A 346 -20.95 -15.79 6.46
N ASP A 347 -21.42 -14.98 7.41
CA ASP A 347 -22.76 -14.40 7.34
C ASP A 347 -22.73 -13.12 6.48
N ALA A 348 -23.38 -13.21 5.31
CA ALA A 348 -23.42 -12.13 4.32
C ALA A 348 -24.00 -10.82 4.84
N THR A 349 -24.87 -10.89 5.86
CA THR A 349 -25.62 -9.74 6.38
C THR A 349 -24.91 -9.04 7.53
N LEU A 350 -23.84 -9.65 8.07
CA LEU A 350 -23.15 -9.15 9.24
C LEU A 350 -21.85 -8.43 8.87
N GLY A 351 -21.92 -7.11 8.89
CA GLY A 351 -20.77 -6.23 8.76
C GLY A 351 -19.94 -6.05 10.02
N PRO A 352 -18.90 -5.20 9.95
CA PRO A 352 -18.11 -4.83 11.12
C PRO A 352 -19.00 -4.27 12.22
N VAL A 353 -18.68 -4.53 13.50
CA VAL A 353 -19.59 -4.29 14.64
C VAL A 353 -20.09 -2.84 14.72
N ASP A 354 -19.26 -1.87 14.31
CA ASP A 354 -19.56 -0.43 14.39
C ASP A 354 -19.95 0.21 13.05
N GLN A 355 -20.03 -0.60 11.98
CA GLN A 355 -20.34 -0.13 10.63
C GLN A 355 -21.73 -0.66 10.28
N GLY A 356 -22.74 0.21 10.32
CA GLY A 356 -24.12 -0.17 10.00
C GLY A 356 -24.22 -0.72 8.57
N VAL A 357 -24.37 -2.04 8.43
CA VAL A 357 -24.66 -2.71 7.16
C VAL A 357 -26.17 -2.91 7.08
N THR A 358 -26.75 -2.52 5.95
CA THR A 358 -28.19 -2.68 5.74
C THR A 358 -28.51 -4.12 5.29
N PRO A 359 -29.71 -4.66 5.57
CA PRO A 359 -30.06 -6.04 5.20
C PRO A 359 -30.00 -6.34 3.70
N ASP A 360 -30.04 -5.31 2.86
CA ASP A 360 -29.86 -5.35 1.41
C ASP A 360 -28.39 -5.21 1.00
N GLN A 361 -27.44 -5.43 1.89
CA GLN A 361 -26.02 -5.43 1.58
C GLN A 361 -25.37 -6.79 1.88
N ILE A 362 -24.38 -7.12 1.06
CA ILE A 362 -23.50 -8.27 1.18
C ILE A 362 -22.12 -7.76 1.56
N VAL A 363 -21.59 -8.29 2.66
CA VAL A 363 -20.27 -7.92 3.14
C VAL A 363 -19.23 -8.91 2.63
N MET A 364 -18.11 -8.39 2.16
CA MET A 364 -16.92 -9.16 1.80
C MET A 364 -15.71 -8.58 2.52
N TYR A 365 -14.77 -9.46 2.89
CA TYR A 365 -13.52 -9.06 3.52
C TYR A 365 -12.32 -9.43 2.65
N GLY A 366 -11.29 -8.61 2.70
CA GLY A 366 -10.00 -8.86 2.10
C GLY A 366 -8.96 -8.91 3.19
N THR A 367 -8.16 -9.98 3.24
CA THR A 367 -7.05 -10.11 4.18
C THR A 367 -5.73 -10.36 3.46
N GLY A 368 -4.60 -10.25 4.16
CA GLY A 368 -3.34 -10.83 3.69
C GLY A 368 -3.38 -12.37 3.64
N PRO A 369 -2.28 -13.04 3.23
CA PRO A 369 -2.19 -14.49 3.29
C PRO A 369 -2.60 -15.05 4.66
N VAL A 370 -3.35 -16.15 4.65
CA VAL A 370 -3.85 -16.79 5.87
C VAL A 370 -3.04 -18.03 6.20
N THR A 371 -2.56 -18.11 7.43
CA THR A 371 -1.91 -19.31 7.98
C THR A 371 -2.76 -19.86 9.11
N VAL A 372 -2.94 -21.18 9.12
CA VAL A 372 -3.69 -21.90 10.15
C VAL A 372 -2.78 -22.93 10.79
N ARG A 373 -2.51 -22.79 12.09
CA ARG A 373 -1.91 -23.85 12.90
C ARG A 373 -3.00 -24.68 13.52
N ARG A 374 -2.89 -25.99 13.35
CA ARG A 374 -3.90 -26.96 13.76
C ARG A 374 -3.29 -28.00 14.69
N GLY A 375 -3.88 -28.17 15.88
CA GLY A 375 -3.45 -29.18 16.85
C GLY A 375 -3.98 -30.59 16.59
N PRO A 376 -3.55 -31.58 17.40
CA PRO A 376 -4.18 -32.90 17.40
C PRO A 376 -5.65 -32.82 17.85
N VAL A 377 -6.48 -33.78 17.45
CA VAL A 377 -7.84 -33.93 18.06
C VAL A 377 -7.69 -34.73 19.34
N ASN A 378 -7.93 -34.06 20.47
CA ASN A 378 -8.06 -34.67 21.78
C ASN A 378 -9.50 -35.15 21.96
N VAL A 379 -9.69 -36.35 22.48
CA VAL A 379 -11.02 -36.90 22.75
C VAL A 379 -11.08 -37.27 24.22
N TYR A 380 -12.13 -36.81 24.88
CA TYR A 380 -12.44 -37.08 26.27
C TYR A 380 -13.80 -37.75 26.31
N ASP A 381 -13.97 -38.77 27.15
CA ASP A 381 -15.26 -39.42 27.34
C ASP A 381 -15.68 -39.46 28.81
N GLY A 382 -16.96 -39.71 29.02
CA GLY A 382 -17.55 -39.67 30.34
C GLY A 382 -18.93 -40.26 30.38
N PHE A 383 -19.27 -40.81 31.55
CA PHE A 383 -20.59 -41.34 31.85
C PHE A 383 -21.29 -40.44 32.87
N ASP A 384 -22.37 -39.79 32.45
CA ASP A 384 -23.24 -39.02 33.33
C ASP A 384 -24.19 -39.98 34.07
N ARG A 385 -23.91 -40.16 35.36
CA ARG A 385 -24.68 -41.04 36.26
C ARG A 385 -26.10 -40.55 36.52
N LEU A 386 -26.37 -39.25 36.40
CA LEU A 386 -27.69 -38.68 36.66
C LEU A 386 -28.64 -38.93 35.48
N THR A 387 -28.14 -38.75 34.26
CA THR A 387 -28.94 -38.91 33.04
C THR A 387 -28.78 -40.28 32.38
N ASN A 388 -27.90 -41.14 32.91
CA ASN A 388 -27.51 -42.42 32.32
C ASN A 388 -27.09 -42.26 30.86
N ASN A 389 -26.35 -41.20 30.55
CA ASN A 389 -25.83 -40.93 29.21
C ASN A 389 -24.34 -41.16 29.17
N TYR A 390 -23.86 -41.73 28.06
CA TYR A 390 -22.46 -41.71 27.73
C TYR A 390 -22.21 -40.56 26.75
N ALA A 391 -21.13 -39.82 26.95
CA ALA A 391 -20.74 -38.73 26.08
C ALA A 391 -19.25 -38.82 25.77
N ALA A 392 -18.90 -38.48 24.53
CA ALA A 392 -17.54 -38.17 24.13
C ALA A 392 -17.49 -36.73 23.59
N ILE A 393 -16.44 -36.01 23.94
CA ILE A 393 -16.12 -34.67 23.49
C ILE A 393 -14.82 -34.75 22.71
N ALA A 394 -14.85 -34.32 21.46
CA ALA A 394 -13.64 -34.10 20.68
C ALA A 394 -13.33 -32.60 20.70
N GLU A 395 -12.09 -32.25 21.00
CA GLU A 395 -11.59 -30.88 21.09
C GLU A 395 -10.32 -30.75 20.24
N ARG A 396 -10.13 -29.58 19.65
CA ARG A 396 -8.94 -29.25 18.89
C ARG A 396 -8.64 -27.76 19.03
N ALA A 397 -7.38 -27.45 19.33
CA ALA A 397 -6.89 -26.09 19.33
C ALA A 397 -6.55 -25.65 17.88
N TYR A 398 -6.68 -24.35 17.64
CA TYR A 398 -6.28 -23.65 16.43
C TYR A 398 -5.61 -22.32 16.77
N ALA A 399 -4.69 -21.87 15.94
CA ALA A 399 -4.24 -20.48 15.92
C ALA A 399 -4.22 -20.02 14.47
N LEU A 400 -4.79 -18.85 14.22
CA LEU A 400 -4.97 -18.31 12.89
C LEU A 400 -4.35 -16.93 12.82
N THR A 401 -3.57 -16.70 11.77
CA THR A 401 -3.02 -15.39 11.45
C THR A 401 -3.40 -15.02 10.03
N THR A 402 -3.85 -13.79 9.86
CA THR A 402 -3.89 -13.13 8.56
C THR A 402 -2.70 -12.20 8.51
N ASP A 403 -1.92 -12.24 7.43
CA ASP A 403 -0.98 -11.15 7.19
C ASP A 403 -1.76 -9.83 7.12
N CYS A 404 -1.08 -8.71 7.30
CA CYS A 404 -1.72 -7.40 7.31
C CYS A 404 -2.55 -7.10 6.06
N ALA A 405 -3.31 -6.02 6.17
CA ALA A 405 -4.53 -5.76 5.43
C ALA A 405 -5.70 -6.52 6.06
N LEU A 406 -6.60 -5.75 6.64
CA LEU A 406 -7.95 -6.18 6.97
C LEU A 406 -8.88 -5.13 6.38
N LEU A 407 -9.37 -5.44 5.19
CA LEU A 407 -10.19 -4.58 4.38
C LEU A 407 -11.59 -5.16 4.32
N TYR A 408 -12.60 -4.33 4.12
CA TYR A 408 -13.93 -4.81 3.82
C TYR A 408 -14.65 -3.91 2.83
N THR A 409 -15.66 -4.47 2.18
CA THR A 409 -16.61 -3.72 1.35
C THR A 409 -18.02 -4.24 1.62
N ALA A 410 -19.00 -3.34 1.56
CA ALA A 410 -20.42 -3.67 1.61
C ALA A 410 -21.04 -3.37 0.24
N CYS A 411 -21.77 -4.33 -0.31
CA CYS A 411 -22.21 -4.33 -1.70
C CYS A 411 -23.71 -4.49 -1.75
N PRO A 412 -24.43 -3.78 -2.64
CA PRO A 412 -25.86 -4.01 -2.78
C PRO A 412 -26.16 -5.48 -3.10
N ASN A 413 -27.18 -6.00 -2.43
CA ASN A 413 -27.78 -7.29 -2.66
C ASN A 413 -28.88 -7.11 -3.72
N ASP A 414 -28.46 -6.89 -4.96
CA ASP A 414 -29.34 -6.71 -6.11
C ASP A 414 -30.07 -8.00 -6.53
N TRP A 415 -29.83 -9.12 -5.85
CA TRP A 415 -30.36 -10.44 -6.21
C TRP A 415 -31.85 -10.63 -5.93
N CYS A 416 -32.34 -9.94 -4.91
CA CYS A 416 -33.75 -9.99 -4.53
C CYS A 416 -34.57 -8.87 -5.17
N GLN A 417 -33.93 -7.97 -5.90
CA GLN A 417 -34.67 -6.99 -6.68
C GLN A 417 -35.24 -7.71 -7.88
N ALA A 418 -36.57 -7.75 -7.96
CA ALA A 418 -37.23 -8.12 -9.21
C ALA A 418 -36.63 -7.23 -10.31
N PRO A 419 -36.40 -7.75 -11.53
CA PRO A 419 -36.03 -6.89 -12.64
C PRO A 419 -36.99 -5.70 -12.66
N GLU A 420 -36.45 -4.48 -12.77
CA GLU A 420 -37.31 -3.32 -12.97
C GLU A 420 -38.26 -3.66 -14.12
N PRO A 421 -39.58 -3.50 -13.95
CA PRO A 421 -40.52 -3.80 -15.02
C PRO A 421 -40.05 -3.02 -16.24
N ASP A 422 -39.89 -3.71 -17.38
CA ASP A 422 -39.47 -3.06 -18.62
C ASP A 422 -40.43 -1.89 -18.87
N GLU A 423 -39.95 -0.65 -18.70
CA GLU A 423 -40.77 0.56 -18.92
C GLU A 423 -41.25 0.67 -20.38
N ASP A 424 -40.71 -0.19 -21.26
CA ASP A 424 -41.07 -0.35 -22.66
C ASP A 424 -42.13 -1.44 -22.94
N GLU A 425 -42.62 -2.20 -21.95
CA GLU A 425 -43.96 -2.82 -22.02
C GLU A 425 -45.01 -1.73 -21.78
N GLY A 426 -44.89 -0.65 -22.55
CA GLY A 426 -45.88 0.38 -22.69
C GLY A 426 -47.19 -0.31 -23.05
N GLU A 427 -48.17 -0.05 -22.18
CA GLU A 427 -49.58 -0.26 -22.42
C GLU A 427 -49.87 -0.25 -23.92
N ASP A 428 -50.06 -1.44 -24.52
CA ASP A 428 -50.85 -1.56 -25.73
C ASP A 428 -52.21 -0.96 -25.37
N GLU A 429 -52.35 0.36 -25.51
CA GLU A 429 -53.62 1.05 -25.34
C GLU A 429 -54.62 0.29 -26.22
N PRO A 430 -55.66 -0.34 -25.65
CA PRO A 430 -56.63 -1.08 -26.44
C PRO A 430 -57.21 -0.09 -27.45
N GLY A 431 -56.91 -0.34 -28.73
CA GLY A 431 -57.12 0.58 -29.83
C GLY A 431 -58.46 1.31 -29.72
N GLN A 432 -58.40 2.64 -29.73
CA GLN A 432 -59.59 3.47 -29.86
C GLN A 432 -60.40 2.99 -31.08
N PRO A 433 -61.71 2.70 -30.93
CA PRO A 433 -62.53 2.29 -32.06
C PRO A 433 -62.56 3.40 -33.10
N GLU A 434 -62.16 3.08 -34.34
CA GLU A 434 -62.24 4.00 -35.47
C GLU A 434 -63.68 4.52 -35.66
N PRO A 435 -63.87 5.82 -35.89
CA PRO A 435 -65.20 6.36 -36.22
C PRO A 435 -65.60 5.87 -37.62
N GLY A 436 -66.64 5.05 -37.67
CA GLY A 436 -67.23 4.55 -38.91
C GLY A 436 -67.85 5.67 -39.78
N PRO A 437 -67.95 5.44 -41.10
CA PRO A 437 -68.41 6.42 -42.10
C PRO A 437 -69.90 6.76 -42.04
#